data_AF-U7UZB4-F1
#
_entry.id   AF-U7UZB4-F1
#
_cell.length_a   1.000
_cell.length_b   1.000
_cell.length_c   1.000
_cell.angle_alpha   90.00
_cell.angle_beta   90.00
_cell.angle_gamma   90.00
#
_symmetry.space_group_name_H-M   'P 1'
#
loop_
_entity.id
_entity.type
_entity.pdbx_description
1 polymer ?
#
loop_
_entity_poly.entity_id
_entity_poly.type
_entity_poly.pdbx_seq_one_letter_code
_entity_poly.pdbx_strand_id
1 'polypeptide(L)'
;MNKLENYKKEIGFRISFLVLLCIVALLAVIIGNFYLKNKFPLKEDVTDYVIGFFIGLELVSVFYMSMLARAYRNRDILEKMYTKETDERVILIKMKSGANIIPLFSMVIVIVSLIVAYVSYEAFLALMIVAFVQMIFSKILKIYWSKKI
;
A
#
# COMPACT_ATOMS: atom_id res chain seq x y z
N MET A 1 -11.46 30.13 -0.55
CA MET A 1 -11.33 28.83 -1.25
C MET A 1 -12.18 27.79 -0.54
N ASN A 2 -13.03 27.07 -1.28
CA ASN A 2 -13.98 26.13 -0.69
C ASN A 2 -13.21 24.93 -0.10
N LYS A 3 -13.52 24.50 1.14
CA LYS A 3 -12.81 23.37 1.80
C LYS A 3 -12.81 22.10 0.93
N LEU A 4 -13.90 21.88 0.19
CA LEU A 4 -14.07 20.76 -0.75
C LEU A 4 -13.17 20.86 -2.00
N GLU A 5 -12.83 22.06 -2.47
CA GLU A 5 -11.92 22.25 -3.63
C GLU A 5 -10.48 21.91 -3.26
N ASN A 6 -10.05 22.29 -2.06
CA ASN A 6 -8.74 21.91 -1.53
C ASN A 6 -8.64 20.38 -1.39
N TYR A 7 -9.68 19.76 -0.87
CA TYR A 7 -9.76 18.29 -0.75
C TYR A 7 -9.73 17.59 -2.12
N LYS A 8 -10.42 18.14 -3.12
CA LYS A 8 -10.37 17.64 -4.49
C LYS A 8 -8.94 17.68 -5.06
N LYS A 9 -8.19 18.77 -4.79
CA LYS A 9 -6.79 18.88 -5.20
C LYS A 9 -5.91 17.85 -4.51
N GLU A 10 -6.16 17.58 -3.22
CA GLU A 10 -5.46 16.54 -2.46
C GLU A 10 -5.71 15.15 -3.03
N ILE A 11 -6.97 14.79 -3.35
CA ILE A 11 -7.28 13.52 -4.02
C ILE A 11 -6.58 13.42 -5.38
N GLY A 12 -6.54 14.52 -6.16
CA GLY A 12 -5.79 14.57 -7.42
C GLY A 12 -4.31 14.27 -7.22
N PHE A 13 -3.70 14.81 -6.15
CA PHE A 13 -2.30 14.51 -5.79
C PHE A 13 -2.11 13.05 -5.37
N ARG A 14 -3.03 12.49 -4.56
CA ARG A 14 -3.02 11.07 -4.18
C ARG A 14 -3.12 10.15 -5.40
N ILE A 15 -3.96 10.48 -6.37
CA ILE A 15 -4.06 9.74 -7.65
C ILE A 15 -2.74 9.83 -8.43
N SER A 16 -2.16 11.02 -8.56
CA SER A 16 -0.87 11.20 -9.24
C SER A 16 0.25 10.37 -8.61
N PHE A 17 0.30 10.32 -7.28
CA PHE A 17 1.24 9.48 -6.54
C PHE A 17 1.03 7.97 -6.82
N LEU A 18 -0.23 7.51 -6.86
CA LEU A 18 -0.54 6.13 -7.22
C LEU A 18 -0.13 5.80 -8.67
N VAL A 19 -0.30 6.74 -9.60
CA VAL A 19 0.16 6.56 -11.00
C VAL A 19 1.67 6.43 -11.06
N LEU A 20 2.41 7.30 -10.38
CA LEU A 20 3.88 7.23 -10.29
C LEU A 20 4.31 5.86 -9.73
N LEU A 21 3.65 5.40 -8.68
CA LEU A 21 3.91 4.12 -8.05
C LEU A 21 3.65 2.95 -9.02
N CYS A 22 2.56 2.97 -9.80
CA CYS A 22 2.32 1.96 -10.85
C CYS A 22 3.40 1.96 -11.92
N ILE A 23 3.88 3.14 -12.36
CA ILE A 23 4.95 3.23 -13.37
C ILE A 23 6.24 2.59 -12.83
N VAL A 24 6.60 2.87 -11.58
CA VAL A 24 7.77 2.28 -10.93
C VAL A 24 7.63 0.75 -10.80
N ALA A 25 6.46 0.27 -10.42
CA ALA A 25 6.18 -1.16 -10.34
C ALA A 25 6.29 -1.85 -11.72
N LEU A 26 5.76 -1.23 -12.78
CA LEU A 26 5.84 -1.77 -14.14
C LEU A 26 7.29 -1.86 -14.61
N LEU A 27 8.09 -0.83 -14.35
CA LEU A 27 9.51 -0.84 -14.65
C LEU A 27 10.23 -1.97 -13.90
N ALA A 28 9.90 -2.18 -12.63
CA ALA A 28 10.48 -3.27 -11.84
C ALA A 28 10.10 -4.65 -12.40
N VAL A 29 8.87 -4.84 -12.87
CA VAL A 29 8.42 -6.09 -13.52
C VAL A 29 9.15 -6.35 -14.84
N ILE A 30 9.34 -5.32 -15.66
CA ILE A 30 10.08 -5.42 -16.93
C ILE A 30 11.55 -5.77 -16.66
N ILE A 31 12.20 -5.05 -15.74
CA ILE A 31 13.60 -5.31 -15.36
C ILE A 31 13.75 -6.71 -14.75
N GLY A 32 12.80 -7.13 -13.91
CA GLY A 32 12.74 -8.46 -13.33
C GLY A 32 12.75 -9.56 -14.40
N ASN A 33 11.79 -9.49 -15.32
CA ASN A 33 11.60 -10.52 -16.34
C ASN A 33 12.71 -10.52 -17.40
N PHE A 34 13.10 -9.36 -17.91
CA PHE A 34 14.02 -9.29 -19.06
C PHE A 34 15.49 -9.21 -18.67
N TYR A 35 15.82 -8.71 -17.47
CA TYR A 35 17.21 -8.49 -17.07
C TYR A 35 17.65 -9.42 -15.93
N LEU A 36 16.91 -9.45 -14.82
CA LEU A 36 17.31 -10.22 -13.63
C LEU A 36 17.22 -11.72 -13.87
N LYS A 37 16.14 -12.20 -14.49
CA LYS A 37 15.94 -13.62 -14.80
C LYS A 37 17.03 -14.18 -15.73
N ASN A 38 17.44 -13.41 -16.72
CA ASN A 38 18.54 -13.78 -17.64
C ASN A 38 19.92 -13.73 -16.99
N LYS A 39 20.14 -12.84 -16.02
CA LYS A 39 21.45 -12.64 -15.37
C LYS A 39 21.69 -13.58 -14.19
N PHE A 40 20.64 -14.02 -13.51
CA PHE A 40 20.71 -14.88 -12.32
C PHE A 40 19.76 -16.08 -12.44
N PRO A 41 20.02 -17.04 -13.34
CA PRO A 41 19.14 -18.20 -13.54
C PRO A 41 18.99 -19.08 -12.29
N LEU A 42 20.01 -19.14 -11.43
CA LEU A 42 19.95 -19.88 -10.16
C LEU A 42 19.07 -19.23 -9.09
N LYS A 43 18.55 -18.02 -9.34
CA LYS A 43 17.64 -17.28 -8.43
C LYS A 43 16.33 -16.92 -9.13
N GLU A 44 15.93 -17.72 -10.11
CA GLU A 44 14.69 -17.55 -10.85
C GLU A 44 13.46 -17.50 -9.91
N ASP A 45 13.38 -18.42 -8.94
CA ASP A 45 12.28 -18.48 -7.96
C ASP A 45 12.13 -17.19 -7.15
N VAL A 46 13.25 -16.60 -6.73
CA VAL A 46 13.27 -15.33 -5.98
C VAL A 46 12.82 -14.18 -6.88
N THR A 47 13.31 -14.16 -8.11
CA THR A 47 12.98 -13.12 -9.09
C THR A 47 11.48 -13.15 -9.43
N ASP A 48 10.91 -14.35 -9.62
CA ASP A 48 9.49 -14.54 -9.89
C ASP A 48 8.62 -14.10 -8.70
N TYR A 49 9.07 -14.32 -7.46
CA TYR A 49 8.39 -13.79 -6.28
C TYR A 49 8.39 -12.25 -6.25
N VAL A 50 9.54 -11.62 -6.48
CA VAL A 50 9.65 -10.15 -6.51
C VAL A 50 8.73 -9.57 -7.60
N ILE A 51 8.70 -10.17 -8.77
CA ILE A 51 7.79 -9.80 -9.87
C ILE A 51 6.34 -9.93 -9.43
N GLY A 52 5.96 -11.07 -8.84
CA GLY A 52 4.62 -11.31 -8.33
C GLY A 52 4.17 -10.27 -7.29
N PHE A 53 5.08 -9.84 -6.42
CA PHE A 53 4.82 -8.77 -5.47
C PHE A 53 4.49 -7.43 -6.15
N PHE A 54 5.29 -7.01 -7.15
CA PHE A 54 5.03 -5.77 -7.88
C PHE A 54 3.73 -5.82 -8.69
N ILE A 55 3.40 -6.96 -9.30
CA ILE A 55 2.11 -7.16 -9.98
C ILE A 55 0.95 -7.03 -8.99
N GLY A 56 1.04 -7.66 -7.81
CA GLY A 56 0.02 -7.53 -6.77
C GLY A 56 -0.14 -6.08 -6.29
N LEU A 57 0.98 -5.37 -6.16
CA LEU A 57 1.02 -3.98 -5.75
C LEU A 57 0.36 -3.07 -6.80
N GLU A 58 0.56 -3.33 -8.09
CA GLU A 58 -0.14 -2.65 -9.19
C GLU A 58 -1.65 -2.87 -9.12
N LEU A 59 -2.11 -4.12 -8.96
CA LEU A 59 -3.54 -4.43 -8.89
C LEU A 59 -4.23 -3.67 -7.75
N VAL A 60 -3.60 -3.64 -6.57
CA VAL A 60 -4.10 -2.87 -5.41
C VAL A 60 -4.12 -1.38 -5.72
N SER A 61 -3.05 -0.87 -6.34
CA SER A 61 -2.93 0.55 -6.68
C SER A 61 -3.98 1.00 -7.69
N VAL A 62 -4.22 0.21 -8.74
CA VAL A 62 -5.27 0.45 -9.75
C VAL A 62 -6.66 0.37 -9.12
N PHE A 63 -6.90 -0.60 -8.23
CA PHE A 63 -8.16 -0.68 -7.50
C PHE A 63 -8.42 0.58 -6.67
N TYR A 64 -7.45 1.03 -5.86
CA TYR A 64 -7.58 2.25 -5.07
C TYR A 64 -7.73 3.50 -5.94
N MET A 65 -6.99 3.57 -7.05
CA MET A 65 -7.07 4.65 -8.01
C MET A 65 -8.47 4.73 -8.64
N SER A 66 -9.09 3.59 -8.98
CA SER A 66 -10.45 3.55 -9.51
C SER A 66 -11.47 4.10 -8.51
N MET A 67 -11.31 3.79 -7.22
CA MET A 67 -12.18 4.31 -6.16
C MET A 67 -12.01 5.82 -5.99
N LEU A 68 -10.77 6.32 -5.98
CA LEU A 68 -10.47 7.75 -5.90
C LEU A 68 -10.92 8.52 -7.14
N ALA A 69 -10.79 7.93 -8.33
CA ALA A 69 -11.27 8.52 -9.58
C ALA A 69 -12.80 8.67 -9.59
N ARG A 70 -13.53 7.68 -9.06
CA ARG A 70 -14.99 7.78 -8.86
C ARG A 70 -15.35 8.90 -7.89
N ALA A 71 -14.60 9.04 -6.80
CA ALA A 71 -14.77 10.14 -5.84
C ALA A 71 -14.45 11.51 -6.44
N TYR A 72 -13.43 11.59 -7.28
CA TYR A 72 -13.01 12.83 -7.94
C TYR A 72 -14.07 13.35 -8.92
N ARG A 73 -14.79 12.44 -9.60
CA ARG A 73 -15.84 12.77 -10.57
C ARG A 73 -17.20 13.07 -9.91
N ASN A 74 -17.50 12.46 -8.76
CA ASN A 74 -18.80 12.59 -8.10
C ASN A 74 -18.71 13.40 -6.81
N ARG A 75 -19.40 14.55 -6.78
CA ARG A 75 -19.37 15.49 -5.66
C ARG A 75 -19.94 14.90 -4.36
N ASP A 76 -20.99 14.09 -4.43
CA ASP A 76 -21.61 13.47 -3.25
C ASP A 76 -20.66 12.45 -2.60
N ILE A 77 -19.93 11.70 -3.42
CA ILE A 77 -18.93 10.73 -2.94
C ILE A 77 -17.74 11.47 -2.34
N LEU A 78 -17.29 12.56 -2.98
CA LEU A 78 -16.21 13.41 -2.49
C LEU A 78 -16.54 13.99 -1.11
N GLU A 79 -17.74 14.52 -0.94
CA GLU A 79 -18.22 15.09 0.31
C GLU A 79 -18.32 14.02 1.40
N LYS A 80 -18.87 12.84 1.11
CA LYS A 80 -18.89 11.71 2.04
C LYS A 80 -17.49 11.27 2.49
N MET A 81 -16.52 11.24 1.58
CA MET A 81 -15.13 10.94 1.94
C MET A 81 -14.53 12.02 2.85
N TYR A 82 -14.76 13.29 2.52
CA TYR A 82 -14.27 14.41 3.31
C TYR A 82 -14.83 14.40 4.73
N THR A 83 -16.14 14.22 4.89
CA THR A 83 -16.79 14.13 6.20
C THR A 83 -16.23 12.97 7.01
N LYS A 84 -16.04 11.80 6.39
CA LYS A 84 -15.49 10.62 7.07
C LYS A 84 -14.02 10.77 7.46
N GLU A 85 -13.21 11.46 6.67
CA GLU A 85 -11.80 11.71 7.00
C GLU A 85 -11.63 12.78 8.08
N THR A 86 -12.54 13.76 8.13
CA THR A 86 -12.53 14.87 9.10
C THR A 86 -13.24 14.52 10.41
N ASP A 87 -13.96 13.39 10.48
CA ASP A 87 -14.63 12.94 11.69
C ASP A 87 -13.62 12.66 12.82
N GLU A 88 -13.78 13.37 13.93
CA GLU A 88 -12.94 13.28 15.11
C GLU A 88 -12.87 11.84 15.67
N ARG A 89 -13.97 11.07 15.60
CA ARG A 89 -13.97 9.68 16.07
C ARG A 89 -13.03 8.81 15.24
N VAL A 90 -13.01 9.02 13.92
CA VAL A 90 -12.14 8.27 13.00
C VAL A 90 -10.67 8.61 13.26
N ILE A 91 -10.37 9.89 13.49
CA ILE A 91 -9.01 10.34 13.84
C ILE A 91 -8.57 9.71 15.16
N LEU A 92 -9.43 9.74 16.19
CA LEU A 92 -9.12 9.21 17.52
C LEU A 92 -8.88 7.69 17.50
N ILE A 93 -9.70 6.95 16.74
CA ILE A 93 -9.49 5.50 16.52
C ILE A 93 -8.15 5.26 15.83
N LYS A 94 -7.80 6.02 14.78
CA LYS A 94 -6.52 5.85 14.06
C LYS A 94 -5.32 6.11 14.97
N MET A 95 -5.38 7.14 15.80
CA MET A 95 -4.30 7.48 16.75
C MET A 95 -4.13 6.39 17.81
N LYS A 96 -5.21 5.89 18.42
CA LYS A 96 -5.13 4.85 19.47
C LYS A 96 -4.79 3.46 18.95
N SER A 97 -5.20 3.13 17.73
CA SER A 97 -4.93 1.82 17.12
C SER A 97 -3.57 1.72 16.44
N GLY A 98 -2.83 2.84 16.31
CA GLY A 98 -1.60 2.87 15.51
C GLY A 98 -1.84 2.56 14.03
N ALA A 99 -3.07 2.70 13.54
CA ALA A 99 -3.50 2.23 12.22
C ALA A 99 -2.76 2.89 11.04
N ASN A 100 -2.06 4.00 11.27
CA ASN A 100 -1.20 4.62 10.26
C ASN A 100 0.27 4.18 10.39
N ILE A 101 0.75 3.97 11.62
CA ILE A 101 2.16 3.70 11.90
C ILE A 101 2.49 2.23 11.64
N ILE A 102 1.62 1.31 12.06
CA ILE A 102 1.87 -0.14 11.95
C ILE A 102 1.98 -0.59 10.48
N PRO A 103 1.09 -0.16 9.55
CA PRO A 103 1.26 -0.48 8.14
C PRO A 103 2.49 0.16 7.50
N LEU A 104 2.89 1.36 7.94
CA LEU A 104 4.10 2.02 7.44
C LEU A 104 5.35 1.20 7.76
N PHE A 105 5.50 0.76 9.02
CA PHE A 105 6.59 -0.13 9.40
C PHE A 105 6.52 -1.48 8.67
N SER A 106 5.32 -2.02 8.45
CA SER A 106 5.15 -3.26 7.67
C SER A 106 5.67 -3.09 6.24
N MET A 107 5.42 -1.93 5.61
CA MET A 107 5.90 -1.62 4.27
C MET A 107 7.42 -1.54 4.21
N VAL A 108 8.07 -0.95 5.22
CA VAL A 108 9.53 -0.93 5.34
C VAL A 108 10.10 -2.35 5.44
N ILE A 109 9.49 -3.21 6.27
CA ILE A 109 9.91 -4.62 6.41
C ILE A 109 9.80 -5.35 5.07
N VAL A 110 8.71 -5.14 4.32
CA VAL A 110 8.54 -5.74 2.99
C VAL A 110 9.64 -5.29 2.04
N ILE A 111 9.96 -4.00 1.98
CA ILE A 111 11.05 -3.49 1.12
C ILE A 111 12.39 -4.13 1.50
N VAL A 112 12.71 -4.21 2.80
CA VAL A 112 13.92 -4.86 3.30
C VAL A 112 13.94 -6.35 2.93
N SER A 113 12.80 -7.04 3.06
CA SER A 113 12.69 -8.47 2.73
C SER A 113 13.01 -8.75 1.26
N LEU A 114 12.61 -7.86 0.33
CA LEU A 114 12.91 -8.03 -1.10
C LEU A 114 14.42 -7.99 -1.38
N ILE A 115 15.18 -7.20 -0.60
CA ILE A 115 16.65 -7.16 -0.69
C ILE A 115 17.25 -8.42 -0.07
N VAL A 116 16.77 -8.81 1.12
CA VAL A 116 17.23 -10.00 1.85
C VAL A 116 16.94 -11.30 1.08
N ALA A 117 15.92 -11.32 0.22
CA ALA A 117 15.56 -12.46 -0.60
C ALA A 117 16.72 -12.92 -1.52
N TYR A 118 17.59 -12.00 -1.93
CA TYR A 118 18.79 -12.33 -2.71
C TYR A 118 19.97 -12.83 -1.84
N VAL A 119 19.88 -12.77 -0.52
CA VAL A 119 20.90 -13.26 0.42
C VAL A 119 20.48 -14.60 1.03
N SER A 120 19.27 -14.68 1.59
CA SER A 120 18.71 -15.89 2.20
C SER A 120 17.19 -15.94 2.02
N TYR A 121 16.72 -17.03 1.41
CA TYR A 121 15.30 -17.27 1.20
C TYR A 121 14.54 -17.46 2.53
N GLU A 122 15.16 -18.14 3.50
CA GLU A 122 14.57 -18.36 4.84
C GLU A 122 14.34 -17.04 5.58
N ALA A 123 15.35 -16.15 5.57
CA ALA A 123 15.25 -14.85 6.20
C ALA A 123 14.18 -13.97 5.53
N PHE A 124 14.06 -14.06 4.20
CA PHE A 124 13.01 -13.39 3.45
C PHE A 124 11.61 -13.87 3.86
N LEU A 125 11.39 -15.18 3.94
CA LEU A 125 10.09 -15.75 4.35
C LEU A 125 9.72 -15.31 5.77
N ALA A 126 10.67 -15.34 6.70
CA ALA A 126 10.45 -14.88 8.08
C ALA A 126 9.99 -13.42 8.12
N LEU A 127 10.65 -12.52 7.37
CA LEU A 127 10.29 -11.11 7.32
C LEU A 127 8.91 -10.88 6.68
N MET A 128 8.56 -11.62 5.63
CA MET A 128 7.23 -11.54 5.02
C MET A 128 6.13 -11.96 6.00
N ILE A 129 6.33 -13.06 6.75
CA ILE A 129 5.37 -13.52 7.76
C ILE A 129 5.19 -12.45 8.83
N VAL A 130 6.27 -11.86 9.33
CA VAL A 130 6.22 -10.78 10.33
C VAL A 130 5.43 -9.58 9.80
N ALA A 131 5.67 -9.15 8.56
CA ALA A 131 4.93 -8.04 7.96
C ALA A 131 3.43 -8.33 7.84
N PHE A 132 3.05 -9.54 7.40
CA PHE A 132 1.64 -9.94 7.31
C PHE A 132 0.95 -10.00 8.67
N VAL A 133 1.59 -10.62 9.66
CA VAL A 133 1.09 -10.70 11.03
C VAL A 133 0.90 -9.29 11.59
N GLN A 134 1.87 -8.40 11.40
CA GLN A 134 1.79 -7.01 11.83
C GLN A 134 0.61 -6.25 11.19
N MET A 135 0.34 -6.45 9.89
CA MET A 135 -0.84 -5.88 9.22
C MET A 135 -2.16 -6.43 9.79
N ILE A 136 -2.22 -7.73 10.10
CA ILE A 136 -3.40 -8.36 10.72
C ILE A 136 -3.65 -7.76 12.11
N PHE A 137 -2.61 -7.66 12.95
CA PHE A 137 -2.72 -7.03 14.27
C PHE A 137 -3.20 -5.58 14.19
N SER A 138 -2.71 -4.80 13.21
CA SER A 138 -3.20 -3.44 12.98
C SER A 138 -4.71 -3.39 12.69
N LYS A 139 -5.22 -4.32 11.86
CA LYS A 139 -6.65 -4.43 11.59
C LYS A 139 -7.44 -4.83 12.83
N ILE A 140 -6.95 -5.79 13.61
CA ILE A 140 -7.59 -6.24 14.85
C ILE A 140 -7.68 -5.09 15.86
N LEU A 141 -6.60 -4.35 16.07
CA LEU A 141 -6.57 -3.18 16.97
C LEU A 141 -7.55 -2.10 16.50
N LYS A 142 -7.61 -1.84 15.20
CA LYS A 142 -8.57 -0.89 14.63
C LYS A 142 -10.01 -1.32 14.88
N ILE A 143 -10.35 -2.60 14.70
CA ILE A 143 -11.70 -3.14 14.98
C ILE A 143 -12.02 -3.04 16.47
N TYR A 144 -11.08 -3.38 17.34
CA TYR A 144 -11.26 -3.31 18.79
C TYR A 144 -11.56 -1.88 19.25
N TRP A 145 -10.74 -0.89 18.85
CA TRP A 145 -10.96 0.50 19.21
C TRP A 145 -12.24 1.08 18.59
N SER A 146 -12.61 0.65 17.39
CA SER A 146 -13.85 1.06 16.74
C SER A 146 -15.12 0.51 17.41
N LYS A 147 -15.04 -0.60 18.14
CA LYS A 147 -16.18 -1.11 18.94
C LYS A 147 -16.27 -0.48 20.32
N LYS A 148 -15.15 0.05 20.82
CA LYS A 148 -15.02 0.61 22.17
C LYS A 148 -15.38 2.10 22.25
N ILE A 149 -15.26 2.84 21.14
CA ILE A 149 -15.50 4.29 20.99
C ILE A 149 -16.78 4.49 20.18
#